data_AF-A0A2G6LKS0-F1
#
_entry.id   AF-A0A2G6LKS0-F1
#
_cell.length_a   1.000
_cell.length_b   1.000
_cell.length_c   1.000
_cell.angle_alpha   90.00
_cell.angle_beta   90.00
_cell.angle_gamma   90.00
#
_symmetry.space_group_name_H-M   'P 1'
#
loop_
_entity.id
_entity.type
_entity.pdbx_description
1 polymer ?
#
loop_
_entity_poly.entity_id
_entity_poly.type
_entity_poly.pdbx_seq_one_letter_code
_entity_poly.pdbx_strand_id
1 'polypeptide(L)'
;MDTNTDLLQYIFSQISKKVSSTVKGHTSLRKNLTPEDLKELLDFQIPYHSISDDEILNVIKVLMDQSVNTNHPYFMNQMFGKTQPIAYLADVLIT
;
A
#
# COMPACT_ATOMS: atom_id res chain seq x y z
N MET A 1 18.90 10.51 17.15
CA MET A 1 18.26 9.68 16.10
C MET A 1 17.19 10.56 15.48
N ASP A 2 17.19 10.63 14.16
CA ASP A 2 16.41 11.60 13.39
C ASP A 2 15.01 11.00 13.13
N THR A 3 14.00 11.47 13.85
CA THR A 3 12.65 10.86 13.92
C THR A 3 12.03 10.61 12.54
N ASN A 4 12.34 11.47 11.56
CA ASN A 4 11.86 11.32 10.18
C ASN A 4 12.46 10.10 9.46
N THR A 5 13.70 9.76 9.77
CA THR A 5 14.36 8.58 9.18
C THR A 5 13.75 7.29 9.71
N ASP A 6 13.40 7.26 11.00
CA ASP A 6 12.78 6.11 11.64
C ASP A 6 11.37 5.84 11.08
N LEU A 7 10.59 6.89 10.84
CA LEU A 7 9.26 6.78 10.22
C LEU A 7 9.33 6.24 8.79
N LEU A 8 10.23 6.79 7.96
CA LEU A 8 10.42 6.33 6.58
C LEU A 8 10.87 4.87 6.53
N GLN A 9 11.80 4.48 7.39
CA GLN A 9 12.27 3.10 7.50
C GLN A 9 11.12 2.16 7.90
N TYR A 10 10.27 2.58 8.84
CA TYR A 10 9.10 1.82 9.24
C TYR A 10 8.11 1.65 8.08
N ILE A 11 7.75 2.73 7.37
CA ILE A 11 6.85 2.70 6.21
C ILE A 11 7.40 1.74 5.14
N PHE A 12 8.68 1.89 4.78
CA PHE A 12 9.32 1.03 3.79
C PHE A 12 9.28 -0.44 4.19
N SER A 13 9.49 -0.76 5.47
CA SER A 13 9.43 -2.13 5.97
C SER A 13 8.02 -2.74 5.83
N GLN A 14 6.97 -1.97 6.10
CA GLN A 14 5.58 -2.43 5.98
C GLN A 14 5.20 -2.70 4.51
N ILE A 15 5.57 -1.79 3.62
CA ILE A 15 5.33 -1.92 2.17
C ILE A 15 6.07 -3.15 1.62
N SER A 16 7.37 -3.27 1.93
CA SER A 16 8.20 -4.39 1.47
C SER A 16 7.65 -5.74 1.94
N LYS A 17 7.17 -5.82 3.19
CA LYS A 17 6.53 -7.02 3.74
C LYS A 17 5.25 -7.37 2.99
N LYS A 18 4.39 -6.38 2.71
CA LYS A 18 3.13 -6.58 1.99
C LYS A 18 3.41 -7.07 0.56
N VAL A 19 4.29 -6.41 -0.19
CA VAL A 19 4.67 -6.77 -1.56
C VAL A 19 5.24 -8.19 -1.66
N SER A 20 6.03 -8.60 -0.67
CA SER A 20 6.59 -9.97 -0.63
C SER A 20 5.52 -11.02 -0.31
N SER A 21 4.52 -10.68 0.52
CA SER A 21 3.46 -11.60 0.93
C SER A 21 2.41 -11.86 -0.16
N THR A 22 2.20 -10.90 -1.07
CA THR A 22 1.15 -10.92 -2.10
C THR A 22 1.44 -11.84 -3.28
N VAL A 23 2.66 -12.38 -3.37
CA VAL A 23 3.07 -13.39 -4.37
C VAL A 23 2.41 -14.75 -4.10
N LYS A 24 1.94 -15.00 -2.87
CA LYS A 24 1.32 -16.27 -2.47
C LYS A 24 -0.16 -16.27 -2.87
N GLY A 25 -0.56 -17.19 -3.75
CA GLY A 25 -1.92 -17.28 -4.33
C GLY A 25 -3.08 -17.59 -3.39
N HIS A 26 -2.89 -17.49 -2.06
CA HIS A 26 -3.93 -17.68 -1.04
C HIS A 26 -4.50 -16.36 -0.50
N THR A 27 -3.99 -15.21 -0.94
CA THR A 27 -4.52 -13.89 -0.56
C THR A 27 -5.60 -13.42 -1.52
N SER A 28 -6.63 -12.70 -1.04
CA SER A 28 -7.64 -12.14 -1.95
C SER A 28 -7.01 -11.14 -2.94
N LEU A 29 -7.49 -11.17 -4.19
CA LEU A 29 -7.11 -10.23 -5.25
C LEU A 29 -7.53 -8.79 -4.93
N ARG A 30 -8.71 -8.64 -4.35
CA ARG A 30 -9.34 -7.38 -3.96
C ARG A 30 -10.38 -7.70 -2.89
N LYS A 31 -10.73 -6.74 -2.05
CA LYS A 31 -11.95 -6.81 -1.22
C LYS A 31 -13.17 -6.31 -2.00
N ASN A 32 -14.31 -6.94 -1.76
CA ASN A 32 -15.58 -6.56 -2.38
C ASN A 32 -16.21 -5.40 -1.61
N LEU A 33 -15.68 -4.19 -1.84
CA LEU A 33 -16.20 -2.94 -1.28
C LEU A 33 -16.73 -2.04 -2.39
N THR A 34 -17.83 -1.35 -2.09
CA THR A 34 -18.38 -0.26 -2.90
C THR A 34 -17.60 1.04 -2.65
N PRO A 35 -17.71 2.04 -3.54
CA PRO A 35 -17.14 3.36 -3.30
C PRO A 35 -17.61 4.00 -1.99
N GLU A 36 -18.86 3.77 -1.60
CA GLU A 36 -19.47 4.27 -0.37
C GLU A 36 -18.81 3.63 0.85
N ASP A 37 -18.63 2.30 0.86
CA ASP A 37 -17.93 1.59 1.93
C ASP A 37 -16.48 2.09 2.12
N LEU A 38 -15.81 2.48 1.02
CA LEU A 38 -14.44 3.01 1.09
C LEU A 38 -14.38 4.39 1.72
N LYS A 39 -15.39 5.25 1.49
CA LYS A 39 -15.46 6.59 2.12
C LYS A 39 -15.70 6.51 3.62
N GLU A 40 -16.31 5.45 4.11
CA GLU A 40 -16.44 5.20 5.55
C GLU A 40 -15.12 4.73 6.19
N LEU A 41 -14.26 4.06 5.42
CA LEU A 41 -12.99 3.50 5.89
C LEU A 41 -11.81 4.47 5.77
N LEU A 42 -11.88 5.43 4.86
CA LEU A 42 -10.84 6.41 4.62
C LEU A 42 -11.46 7.79 4.39
N ASP A 43 -11.02 8.78 5.17
CA ASP A 43 -11.31 10.16 4.84
C ASP A 43 -10.42 10.61 3.68
N PHE A 44 -11.05 10.89 2.54
CA PHE A 44 -10.37 11.38 1.35
C PHE A 44 -10.24 12.91 1.32
N GLN A 45 -10.78 13.62 2.32
CA GLN A 45 -10.57 15.05 2.47
C GLN A 45 -9.15 15.32 2.98
N ILE A 46 -8.50 16.33 2.41
CA ILE A 46 -7.19 16.77 2.88
C ILE A 46 -7.42 17.67 4.10
N PRO A 47 -6.98 17.26 5.31
CA PRO A 47 -7.18 18.07 6.50
C PRO A 47 -6.39 19.38 6.39
N TYR A 48 -6.96 20.46 6.92
CA TYR A 48 -6.26 21.76 6.98
C TYR A 48 -5.18 21.80 8.07
N HIS A 49 -5.22 20.85 9.01
CA HIS A 49 -4.26 20.71 10.09
C HIS A 49 -3.28 19.56 9.83
N SER A 50 -2.15 19.58 10.54
CA SER A 50 -1.23 18.45 10.56
C SER A 50 -1.89 17.21 11.13
N ILE A 51 -1.52 16.05 10.62
CA ILE A 51 -1.86 14.74 11.16
C ILE A 51 -0.62 14.14 11.83
N SER A 52 -0.83 13.30 12.82
CA SER A 52 0.23 12.57 13.52
C SER A 52 0.81 11.43 12.67
N ASP A 53 2.00 10.97 13.06
CA ASP A 53 2.65 9.81 12.43
C ASP A 53 1.72 8.57 12.49
N ASP A 54 1.06 8.34 13.62
CA ASP A 54 0.13 7.21 13.78
C ASP A 54 -1.07 7.28 12.81
N GLU A 55 -1.59 8.48 12.57
CA GLU A 55 -2.67 8.70 11.60
C GLU A 55 -2.21 8.41 10.18
N ILE A 56 -1.01 8.88 9.80
CA ILE A 56 -0.40 8.58 8.49
C ILE A 56 -0.21 7.08 8.31
N LEU A 57 0.32 6.39 9.33
CA LEU A 57 0.54 4.96 9.29
C LEU A 57 -0.76 4.17 9.16
N ASN A 58 -1.83 4.63 9.82
CA ASN A 58 -3.15 4.03 9.68
C ASN A 58 -3.70 4.24 8.26
N VAL A 59 -3.56 5.43 7.68
CA VAL A 59 -3.96 5.72 6.28
C VAL A 59 -3.22 4.80 5.31
N ILE A 60 -1.89 4.68 5.44
CA ILE A 60 -1.07 3.81 4.59
C ILE A 60 -1.52 2.35 4.72
N LYS A 61 -1.78 1.88 5.94
CA LYS A 61 -2.27 0.53 6.19
C LYS A 61 -3.62 0.27 5.53
N VAL A 62 -4.59 1.16 5.70
CA VAL A 62 -5.91 1.05 5.07
C VAL A 62 -5.77 1.04 3.55
N LEU A 63 -4.99 1.95 2.97
CA LEU A 63 -4.73 1.97 1.53
C LEU A 63 -4.15 0.65 1.02
N MET A 64 -3.13 0.10 1.68
CA MET A 64 -2.54 -1.20 1.30
C MET A 64 -3.51 -2.38 1.43
N ASP A 65 -4.46 -2.32 2.37
CA ASP A 65 -5.39 -3.40 2.65
C ASP A 65 -6.65 -3.38 1.78
N GLN A 66 -7.06 -2.20 1.29
CA GLN A 66 -8.23 -2.04 0.42
C GLN A 66 -7.87 -2.01 -1.08
N SER A 67 -6.62 -1.75 -1.42
CA SER A 67 -6.15 -1.71 -2.81
C SER A 67 -6.18 -3.08 -3.50
N VAL A 68 -6.25 -3.06 -4.84
CA VAL A 68 -6.15 -4.26 -5.67
C VAL A 68 -4.73 -4.80 -5.65
N ASN A 69 -4.58 -6.10 -5.44
CA ASN A 69 -3.29 -6.78 -5.50
C ASN A 69 -2.93 -7.11 -6.96
N THR A 70 -2.26 -6.17 -7.65
CA THR A 70 -1.76 -6.35 -9.02
C THR A 70 -0.59 -7.34 -9.14
N ASN A 71 0.06 -7.66 -8.01
CA ASN A 71 1.14 -8.65 -7.94
C ASN A 71 0.61 -10.10 -7.85
N HIS A 72 -0.69 -10.27 -7.68
CA HIS A 72 -1.28 -11.59 -7.51
C HIS A 72 -1.14 -12.46 -8.77
N PRO A 73 -0.83 -13.77 -8.65
CA PRO A 73 -0.65 -14.66 -9.81
C PRO A 73 -1.86 -14.74 -10.75
N TYR A 74 -3.08 -14.52 -10.22
CA TYR A 74 -4.33 -14.56 -10.96
C TYR A 74 -4.87 -13.18 -11.36
N PHE A 75 -4.09 -12.11 -11.21
CA PHE A 75 -4.48 -10.79 -11.70
C PHE A 75 -4.29 -10.71 -13.22
N MET A 76 -5.39 -10.75 -13.97
CA MET A 76 -5.41 -10.77 -15.45
C MET A 76 -6.21 -9.60 -16.05
N ASN A 77 -6.53 -8.59 -15.24
CA ASN A 77 -7.43 -7.50 -15.66
C ASN A 77 -6.77 -6.53 -16.67
N GLN A 78 -5.46 -6.39 -16.62
CA GLN A 78 -4.69 -5.46 -17.45
C GLN A 78 -3.54 -6.19 -18.15
N MET A 79 -2.99 -5.56 -19.20
CA MET A 79 -1.81 -6.06 -19.93
C MET A 79 -0.53 -6.08 -19.08
N PHE A 80 -0.57 -5.50 -17.88
CA PHE A 80 0.50 -5.52 -16.89
C PHE A 80 0.02 -6.17 -15.59
N GLY A 81 0.93 -6.85 -14.91
CA GLY A 81 0.69 -7.56 -13.66
C GLY A 81 1.98 -8.24 -13.23
N LYS A 82 2.04 -8.69 -11.98
CA LYS A 82 3.26 -9.17 -11.30
C LYS A 82 4.34 -8.10 -11.20
N THR A 83 4.65 -7.70 -9.98
CA THR A 83 5.72 -6.76 -9.68
C THR A 83 7.06 -7.45 -9.85
N GLN A 84 7.97 -6.82 -10.61
CA GLN A 84 9.36 -7.28 -10.70
C GLN A 84 10.19 -6.64 -9.57
N PRO A 85 10.87 -7.43 -8.72
CA PRO A 85 11.58 -6.91 -7.55
C PRO A 85 12.65 -5.86 -7.88
N ILE A 86 13.37 -6.03 -8.99
CA ILE A 86 14.43 -5.08 -9.41
C ILE A 86 13.81 -3.75 -9.85
N ALA A 87 12.72 -3.80 -10.62
CA ALA A 87 12.01 -2.59 -11.05
C ALA A 87 11.45 -1.82 -9.84
N TYR A 88 10.85 -2.54 -8.88
CA TYR A 88 10.37 -1.94 -7.63
C TYR A 88 11.48 -1.22 -6.84
N LEU A 89 12.65 -1.84 -6.69
CA LEU A 89 13.78 -1.20 -6.01
C LEU A 89 14.32 0.01 -6.78
N ALA A 90 14.35 -0.07 -8.11
CA ALA A 90 14.73 1.07 -8.95
C ALA A 90 13.76 2.24 -8.78
N ASP A 91 12.45 1.99 -8.76
CA ASP A 91 11.43 3.03 -8.53
C ASP A 91 11.62 3.73 -7.17
N VAL A 92 11.94 2.96 -6.12
CA VAL A 92 12.21 3.50 -4.77
C VAL A 92 13.47 4.35 -4.72
N LEU A 93 14.51 4.01 -5.50
CA LEU A 93 15.78 4.75 -5.53
C LEU A 93 15.73 6.02 -6.37
N ILE A 94 14.85 6.06 -7.38
CA ILE A 94 14.68 7.22 -8.27
C ILE A 94 13.88 8.34 -7.61
N THR A 95 12.94 7.98 -6.73
CA THR A 95 12.03 8.91 -6.04
C THR A 95 12.71 9.59 -4.87
#